data_AF-A0A1V5TUZ4-F1
#
_entry.id   AF-A0A1V5TUZ4-F1
#
_cell.length_a   1.000
_cell.length_b   1.000
_cell.length_c   1.000
_cell.angle_alpha   90.00
_cell.angle_beta   90.00
_cell.angle_gamma   90.00
#
_symmetry.space_group_name_H-M   'P 1'
#
loop_
_entity.id
_entity.type
_entity.pdbx_description
1 polymer ?
#
loop_
_entity_poly.entity_id
_entity_poly.type
_entity_poly.pdbx_seq_one_letter_code
_entity_poly.pdbx_strand_id
1 'polypeptide(L)'
;MKTPKVKQQDDGRVLAKMNVEGMPWYSPAPAGSPQDAKTQDPPGLRETLSIIFGSLGAALLVAAAFGGAGFLVLLFCRYVWLA
;
A
#
# COMPACT_ATOMS: atom_id res chain seq x y z
N MET A 1 -1.35 0.89 32.93
CA MET A 1 -1.98 2.17 32.56
C MET A 1 -1.78 2.39 31.07
N LYS A 2 -2.84 2.44 30.26
CA LYS A 2 -2.75 2.71 28.82
C LYS A 2 -2.85 4.23 28.62
N THR A 3 -1.77 4.88 28.20
CA THR A 3 -1.78 6.31 27.84
C THR A 3 -2.62 6.52 26.59
N PRO A 4 -3.58 7.48 26.58
CA PRO A 4 -4.35 7.78 25.39
C PRO A 4 -3.44 8.39 24.34
N LYS A 5 -3.40 7.80 23.14
CA LYS A 5 -2.71 8.38 21.98
C LYS A 5 -3.54 9.57 21.50
N VAL A 6 -3.06 10.78 21.78
CA VAL A 6 -3.62 12.01 21.20
C VAL A 6 -3.43 11.92 19.69
N LYS A 7 -4.53 11.83 18.94
CA LYS A 7 -4.47 12.01 17.49
C LYS A 7 -4.19 13.49 17.26
N GLN A 8 -2.93 13.84 16.98
CA GLN A 8 -2.58 15.16 16.47
C GLN A 8 -3.29 15.32 15.14
N GLN A 9 -4.38 16.08 15.14
CA GLN A 9 -5.03 16.53 13.93
C GLN A 9 -4.11 17.58 13.35
N ASP A 10 -3.35 17.21 12.32
CA ASP A 10 -2.53 18.14 11.58
C ASP A 10 -3.47 19.09 10.84
N ASP A 11 -3.60 20.32 11.34
CA ASP A 11 -4.49 21.35 10.79
C ASP A 11 -4.03 21.87 9.41
N GLY A 12 -2.98 21.27 8.81
CA GLY A 12 -2.38 21.71 7.54
C GLY A 12 -1.74 23.09 7.62
N ARG A 13 -1.61 23.63 8.84
CA ARG A 13 -1.01 24.93 9.09
C ARG A 13 0.49 24.76 9.17
N VAL A 14 1.20 25.56 8.37
CA VAL A 14 2.65 25.63 8.45
C VAL A 14 3.04 26.33 9.76
N LEU A 15 3.43 25.57 10.77
CA LEU A 15 3.93 26.11 12.04
C LEU A 15 5.33 26.72 11.90
N ALA A 16 6.14 26.19 10.97
CA ALA A 16 7.47 26.69 10.66
C ALA A 16 7.78 26.47 9.16
N LYS A 17 8.21 27.53 8.47
CA LYS A 17 8.58 27.46 7.05
C LYS A 17 9.96 26.80 6.91
N MET A 18 9.98 25.49 6.70
CA MET A 18 11.22 24.70 6.55
C MET A 18 11.66 24.49 5.09
N ASN A 19 10.88 24.99 4.12
CA ASN A 19 11.23 24.98 2.71
C ASN A 19 12.28 26.08 2.42
N VAL A 20 13.54 25.75 2.63
CA VAL A 20 14.70 26.64 2.48
C VAL A 20 15.49 26.24 1.23
N GLU A 21 15.84 27.22 0.39
CA GLU A 21 16.61 26.99 -0.84
C GLU A 21 17.95 26.29 -0.54
N GLY A 22 18.31 25.30 -1.37
CA GLY A 22 19.55 24.53 -1.23
C GLY A 22 19.49 23.34 -0.26
N MET A 23 18.40 23.16 0.49
CA MET A 23 18.20 21.96 1.30
C MET A 23 17.74 20.78 0.44
N PRO A 24 18.09 19.51 0.78
CA PRO A 24 17.71 18.34 -0.01
C PRO A 24 16.19 18.07 -0.01
N TRP A 25 15.44 18.73 0.88
CA TRP A 25 13.97 18.70 0.94
C TRP A 25 13.32 19.95 0.34
N TYR A 26 14.08 20.83 -0.32
CA TYR A 26 13.54 22.02 -0.98
C TYR A 26 12.65 21.62 -2.17
N SER A 27 11.47 22.24 -2.26
CA SER A 27 10.57 22.11 -3.40
C SER A 27 10.18 23.50 -3.92
N PRO A 28 10.32 23.80 -5.22
CA PRO A 28 9.93 25.08 -5.79
C PRO A 28 8.41 25.24 -5.74
N ALA A 29 8.04 26.18 -4.90
CA ALA A 29 6.71 26.60 -4.54
C ALA A 29 6.09 27.57 -5.58
N PRO A 30 4.92 27.33 -6.20
CA PRO A 30 4.22 28.41 -6.92
C PRO A 30 3.82 29.52 -5.94
N ALA A 31 4.29 30.74 -6.21
CA ALA A 31 4.10 31.92 -5.37
C ALA A 31 2.61 32.14 -5.05
N GLY A 32 2.21 31.99 -3.79
CA GLY A 32 0.85 32.24 -3.30
C GLY A 32 0.00 31.00 -2.98
N SER A 33 0.55 29.79 -3.13
CA SER A 33 -0.13 28.55 -2.72
C SER A 33 0.41 28.04 -1.38
N PRO A 34 -0.45 27.60 -0.44
CA PRO A 34 -0.02 26.75 0.65
C PRO A 34 0.47 25.41 0.07
N GLN A 35 1.75 25.36 -0.34
CA GLN A 35 2.72 24.28 -0.03
C GLN A 35 2.17 23.02 0.62
N ASP A 36 1.40 22.23 -0.14
CA ASP A 36 1.40 20.78 -0.16
C ASP A 36 1.45 20.12 1.23
N ALA A 37 0.31 20.17 1.91
CA ALA A 37 -0.19 18.94 2.47
C ALA A 37 -0.26 17.94 1.30
N LYS A 38 0.79 17.13 1.12
CA LYS A 38 0.64 15.82 0.48
C LYS A 38 -0.20 14.96 1.41
N THR A 39 -1.44 15.38 1.62
CA THR A 39 -2.55 14.50 1.92
C THR A 39 -2.50 13.52 0.78
N GLN A 40 -1.95 12.34 1.02
CA GLN A 40 -2.38 11.18 0.28
C GLN A 40 -3.89 11.15 0.52
N ASP A 41 -4.66 11.75 -0.38
CA ASP A 41 -6.08 11.48 -0.44
C ASP A 41 -6.19 9.95 -0.42
N PRO A 42 -6.97 9.37 0.49
CA PRO A 42 -7.15 7.93 0.49
C PRO A 42 -7.54 7.55 -0.94
N PRO A 43 -6.81 6.63 -1.58
CA PRO A 43 -7.03 6.33 -2.99
C PRO A 43 -8.51 6.04 -3.17
N GLY A 44 -9.14 6.72 -4.12
CA GLY A 44 -10.57 6.54 -4.36
C GLY A 44 -10.86 5.06 -4.56
N LEU A 45 -12.09 4.61 -4.27
CA LEU A 45 -12.44 3.19 -4.38
C LEU A 45 -12.04 2.58 -5.73
N ARG A 46 -12.07 3.38 -6.81
CA ARG A 46 -11.63 2.97 -8.15
C ARG A 46 -10.11 2.78 -8.30
N GLU A 47 -9.29 3.64 -7.71
CA GLU A 47 -7.83 3.49 -7.70
C GLU A 47 -7.39 2.34 -6.79
N THR A 48 -8.09 2.15 -5.67
CA THR A 48 -7.84 1.01 -4.78
C THR A 48 -8.10 -0.32 -5.50
N LEU A 49 -9.17 -0.39 -6.30
CA LEU A 49 -9.49 -1.61 -7.05
C LEU A 49 -8.45 -1.94 -8.11
N SER A 50 -7.89 -0.96 -8.84
CA SER A 50 -6.86 -1.25 -9.86
C SER A 50 -5.57 -1.77 -9.23
N ILE A 51 -5.18 -1.25 -8.06
CA ILE A 51 -4.04 -1.74 -7.30
C ILE A 51 -4.28 -3.18 -6.82
N ILE A 52 -5.47 -3.47 -6.29
CA ILE A 52 -5.85 -4.82 -5.83
C ILE A 52 -5.89 -5.81 -7.00
N PHE A 53 -6.48 -5.44 -8.14
CA PHE A 53 -6.55 -6.33 -9.31
C PHE A 53 -5.16 -6.71 -9.82
N GLY A 54 -4.20 -5.78 -9.79
CA GLY A 54 -2.80 -6.06 -10.16
C GLY A 54 -2.13 -7.08 -9.24
N SER A 55 -2.24 -6.90 -7.92
CA SER A 55 -1.62 -7.82 -6.95
C SER A 55 -2.35 -9.17 -6.86
N LEU A 56 -3.66 -9.18 -7.06
CA LEU A 56 -4.49 -10.37 -7.00
C LEU A 56 -4.12 -11.37 -8.10
N GLY A 57 -3.84 -10.91 -9.32
CA GLY A 57 -3.39 -11.79 -10.40
C GLY A 57 -2.08 -12.51 -10.07
N ALA A 58 -1.10 -11.78 -9.52
CA ALA A 58 0.18 -12.37 -9.11
C ALA A 58 0.01 -13.38 -7.97
N ALA A 59 -0.77 -13.03 -6.94
CA ALA A 59 -1.06 -13.93 -5.82
C ALA A 59 -1.81 -15.19 -6.28
N LEU A 60 -2.77 -15.04 -7.21
CA LEU A 60 -3.55 -16.14 -7.76
C LEU A 60 -2.66 -17.11 -8.54
N LEU A 61 -1.69 -16.62 -9.32
CA LEU A 61 -0.77 -17.46 -10.08
C LEU A 61 0.08 -18.31 -9.14
N VAL A 62 0.64 -17.71 -8.09
CA VAL A 62 1.43 -18.43 -7.08
C VAL A 62 0.56 -19.48 -6.37
N ALA A 63 -0.64 -19.10 -5.93
CA ALA A 63 -1.57 -20.03 -5.30
C ALA A 63 -1.97 -21.19 -6.23
N ALA A 64 -2.20 -20.93 -7.51
CA ALA A 64 -2.51 -21.95 -8.51
C ALA A 64 -1.33 -22.90 -8.76
N ALA A 65 -0.09 -22.39 -8.80
CA ALA A 65 1.09 -23.22 -8.99
C ALA A 65 1.31 -24.18 -7.82
N PHE A 66 1.33 -23.67 -6.59
CA PHE A 66 1.54 -24.50 -5.39
C PHE A 66 0.32 -25.36 -5.05
N GLY A 67 -0.88 -24.79 -5.15
CA GLY A 67 -2.13 -25.52 -4.96
C GLY A 67 -2.30 -26.63 -5.99
N GLY A 68 -1.98 -26.37 -7.26
CA GLY A 68 -1.95 -27.36 -8.32
C GLY A 68 -0.95 -28.48 -8.05
N ALA A 69 0.30 -28.14 -7.74
CA ALA A 69 1.31 -29.14 -7.39
C ALA A 69 0.88 -30.02 -6.21
N GLY A 70 0.36 -29.41 -5.13
CA GLY A 70 -0.18 -30.14 -3.99
C GLY A 70 -1.36 -31.04 -4.36
N PHE A 71 -2.28 -30.55 -5.19
CA PHE A 71 -3.41 -31.33 -5.69
C PHE A 71 -2.96 -32.53 -6.52
N LEU A 72 -1.97 -32.37 -7.40
CA LEU A 72 -1.39 -33.49 -8.16
C LEU A 72 -0.76 -34.53 -7.23
N VAL A 73 -0.08 -34.12 -6.16
CA VAL A 73 0.47 -35.05 -5.17
C VAL A 73 -0.64 -35.81 -4.44
N LEU A 74 -1.73 -35.15 -4.05
CA LEU A 74 -2.88 -35.82 -3.44
C LEU A 74 -3.52 -36.85 -4.38
N LEU A 75 -3.68 -36.50 -5.66
CA LEU A 75 -4.16 -37.45 -6.68
C LEU A 75 -3.20 -38.63 -6.84
N PHE A 76 -1.90 -38.37 -6.90
CA PHE A 76 -0.89 -39.41 -6.97
C PHE A 76 -0.99 -40.37 -5.77
N CYS A 77 -1.09 -39.83 -4.55
CA CYS A 77 -1.28 -40.64 -3.35
C CYS A 77 -2.53 -41.49 -3.44
N ARG A 78 -3.66 -40.94 -3.92
CA ARG A 78 -4.93 -41.68 -4.01
C ARG A 78 -4.94 -42.78 -5.07
N TYR A 79 -4.36 -42.54 -6.24
CA TYR A 79 -4.52 -43.41 -7.41
C TYR A 79 -3.33 -44.32 -7.69
N VAL A 80 -2.13 -43.95 -7.25
CA VAL A 80 -0.91 -44.75 -7.50
C VAL A 80 -0.43 -45.44 -6.23
N TRP A 81 -0.48 -44.75 -5.09
CA TRP A 81 0.13 -45.26 -3.86
C TRP A 81 -0.84 -45.98 -2.91
N LEU A 82 -2.03 -45.40 -2.68
CA LEU A 82 -3.06 -45.92 -1.76
C LEU A 82 -4.20 -46.65 -2.49
N ALA A 83 -4.02 -46.98 -3.76
CA ALA A 83 -4.89 -47.85 -4.55
C ALA A 83 -4.39 -49.30 -4.46
#